data_AF-A0A923NAY7-F1
#
_entry.id   AF-A0A923NAY7-F1
#
_cell.length_a   1.000
_cell.length_b   1.000
_cell.length_c   1.000
_cell.angle_alpha   90.00
_cell.angle_beta   90.00
_cell.angle_gamma   90.00
#
_symmetry.space_group_name_H-M   'P 1'
#
loop_
_entity.id
_entity.type
_entity.pdbx_description
1 polymer ?
#
loop_
_entity_poly.entity_id
_entity_poly.type
_entity_poly.pdbx_seq_one_letter_code
_entity_poly.pdbx_strand_id
1 'polypeptide(L)'
;MSKEEKSSKVLDSYYENCAFPKPKSKKKKLLHNGYKDKHERICWYTGRPGAERHEIWGGPDRQKSIEMGFQVDLCSELHARLHANCDEWAKTENLKWKMFFQMQYEQKLIESGIRPEMARECWMALIGRNYL
;
A
#
# COMPACT_ATOMS: atom_id res chain seq x y z
N MET A 1 12.78 -32.79 -9.39
CA MET A 1 11.37 -32.41 -9.25
C MET A 1 11.10 -31.99 -7.82
N SER A 2 10.67 -30.74 -7.60
CA SER A 2 10.36 -30.23 -6.28
C SER A 2 9.09 -30.90 -5.71
N LYS A 3 8.90 -30.89 -4.39
CA LYS A 3 7.70 -31.44 -3.73
C LYS A 3 6.41 -30.78 -4.25
N GLU A 4 6.48 -29.50 -4.62
CA GLU A 4 5.36 -28.72 -5.16
C GLU A 4 4.92 -29.23 -6.54
N GLU A 5 5.85 -29.58 -7.42
CA GLU A 5 5.56 -30.15 -8.74
C GLU A 5 4.85 -31.51 -8.64
N LYS A 6 5.19 -32.32 -7.62
CA LYS A 6 4.52 -33.61 -7.37
C LYS A 6 3.10 -33.42 -6.84
N SER A 7 2.87 -32.44 -5.98
CA SER A 7 1.55 -32.15 -5.40
C SER A 7 0.56 -31.62 -6.44
N SER A 8 1.01 -30.75 -7.36
CA SER A 8 0.16 -30.22 -8.45
C SER A 8 -0.36 -31.33 -9.37
N LYS A 9 0.52 -32.26 -9.78
CA LYS A 9 0.14 -33.34 -10.72
C LYS A 9 -0.90 -34.30 -10.14
N VAL A 10 -0.82 -34.60 -8.84
CA VAL A 10 -1.79 -35.47 -8.16
C VAL A 10 -3.16 -34.80 -8.04
N LEU A 11 -3.19 -33.50 -7.74
CA LEU A 11 -4.43 -32.71 -7.71
C LEU A 11 -5.07 -32.59 -9.09
N ASP A 12 -4.28 -32.40 -10.14
CA ASP A 12 -4.82 -32.30 -11.52
C ASP A 12 -5.48 -33.61 -11.95
N SER A 13 -4.84 -34.76 -11.69
CA SER A 13 -5.40 -36.09 -11.97
C SER A 13 -6.71 -36.37 -11.21
N TYR A 14 -6.85 -35.88 -9.98
CA TYR A 14 -8.10 -36.00 -9.20
C TYR A 14 -9.26 -35.23 -9.85
N TYR A 15 -9.02 -34.02 -10.35
CA TYR A 15 -10.06 -33.19 -10.97
C TYR A 15 -10.36 -33.53 -12.43
N GLU A 16 -9.52 -34.30 -13.12
CA GLU A 16 -9.79 -34.81 -14.48
C GLU A 16 -11.00 -35.77 -14.53
N ASN A 17 -11.21 -36.55 -13.45
CA ASN A 17 -12.30 -37.53 -13.35
C ASN A 17 -13.45 -37.06 -12.45
N CYS A 18 -13.40 -35.82 -11.95
CA CYS A 18 -14.40 -35.27 -11.05
C CYS A 18 -15.51 -34.56 -11.84
N ALA A 19 -16.77 -34.77 -11.47
CA ALA A 19 -17.91 -34.04 -12.04
C ALA A 19 -17.86 -32.53 -11.76
N PHE A 20 -17.10 -32.11 -10.75
CA PHE A 20 -16.91 -30.71 -10.37
C PHE A 20 -15.58 -30.18 -10.91
N PRO A 21 -15.59 -29.02 -11.61
CA PRO A 21 -14.36 -28.44 -12.11
C PRO A 21 -13.49 -27.97 -10.95
N LYS A 22 -12.17 -28.06 -11.12
CA LYS A 22 -11.19 -27.53 -10.16
C LYS A 22 -11.54 -26.07 -9.82
N PRO A 23 -11.68 -25.71 -8.54
CA PRO A 23 -12.00 -24.34 -8.15
C PRO A 23 -10.91 -23.39 -8.68
N LYS A 24 -11.31 -22.49 -9.58
CA LYS A 24 -10.40 -21.48 -10.17
C LYS A 24 -10.29 -20.32 -9.19
N SER A 25 -9.19 -20.25 -8.45
CA SER A 25 -8.83 -19.02 -7.76
C SER A 25 -8.41 -17.98 -8.80
N LYS A 26 -9.22 -16.93 -8.97
CA LYS A 26 -8.81 -15.78 -9.78
C LYS A 26 -7.71 -15.05 -9.00
N LYS A 27 -6.58 -14.74 -9.65
CA LYS A 27 -5.58 -13.85 -9.05
C LYS A 27 -6.25 -12.52 -8.69
N LYS A 28 -6.02 -12.02 -7.46
CA LYS A 28 -6.50 -10.70 -7.07
C LYS A 28 -5.95 -9.66 -8.04
N LYS A 29 -6.81 -8.78 -8.55
CA LYS A 29 -6.37 -7.65 -9.37
C LYS A 29 -5.66 -6.65 -8.47
N LEU A 30 -4.50 -6.17 -8.90
CA LEU A 30 -3.75 -5.14 -8.18
C LEU A 30 -4.45 -3.79 -8.34
N LEU A 31 -4.40 -2.98 -7.29
CA LEU A 31 -4.82 -1.59 -7.28
C LEU A 31 -3.76 -0.74 -7.99
N HIS A 32 -4.23 0.23 -8.77
CA HIS A 32 -3.41 1.16 -9.53
C HIS A 32 -3.87 2.59 -9.30
N ASN A 33 -2.93 3.53 -9.28
CA ASN A 33 -3.26 4.94 -9.22
C ASN A 33 -3.83 5.32 -10.60
N GLY A 34 -5.12 5.68 -10.65
CA GLY A 34 -5.77 6.03 -11.91
C GLY A 34 -5.07 7.20 -12.60
N TYR A 35 -4.98 7.15 -13.93
CA TYR A 35 -4.36 8.21 -14.74
C TYR A 35 -5.31 9.36 -15.09
N LYS A 36 -6.62 9.08 -15.22
CA LYS A 36 -7.62 10.02 -15.73
C LYS A 36 -7.61 11.34 -14.97
N ASP A 37 -7.60 11.28 -13.64
CA ASP A 37 -7.72 12.46 -12.80
C ASP A 37 -6.35 13.08 -12.45
N LYS A 38 -5.25 12.62 -13.09
CA LYS A 38 -3.89 13.12 -12.80
C LYS A 38 -3.78 14.62 -13.01
N HIS A 39 -4.41 15.15 -14.05
CA HIS A 39 -4.35 16.56 -14.42
C HIS A 39 -4.98 17.49 -13.37
N GLU A 40 -5.97 17.01 -12.61
CA GLU A 40 -6.64 17.75 -11.54
C GLU A 40 -5.86 17.74 -10.22
N ARG A 41 -4.88 16.84 -10.06
CA ARG A 41 -4.12 16.71 -8.82
C ARG A 41 -3.13 17.85 -8.67
N ILE A 42 -3.11 18.42 -7.47
CA ILE A 42 -2.25 19.54 -7.12
C ILE A 42 -1.13 19.05 -6.20
N CYS A 43 0.11 19.43 -6.50
CA CYS A 43 1.25 19.09 -5.67
C CYS A 43 1.12 19.79 -4.30
N TRP A 44 1.22 19.00 -3.23
CA TRP A 44 1.14 19.48 -1.85
C TRP A 44 2.12 20.63 -1.53
N TYR A 45 3.35 20.55 -2.03
CA TYR A 45 4.40 21.53 -1.72
C TYR A 45 4.43 22.74 -2.64
N THR A 46 4.14 22.54 -3.92
CA THR A 46 4.38 23.57 -4.95
C THR A 46 3.10 24.17 -5.51
N GLY A 47 1.94 23.57 -5.26
CA GLY A 47 0.67 23.97 -5.86
C GLY A 47 0.56 23.69 -7.36
N ARG A 48 1.56 23.05 -7.98
CA ARG A 48 1.54 22.77 -9.43
C ARG A 48 0.51 21.68 -9.75
N PRO A 49 -0.27 21.83 -10.84
CA PRO A 49 -1.18 20.79 -11.30
C PRO A 49 -0.43 19.60 -11.93
N GLY A 50 -1.15 18.51 -12.18
CA GLY A 50 -0.57 17.31 -12.80
C GLY A 50 0.25 16.44 -11.86
N ALA A 51 -0.02 16.50 -10.55
CA ALA A 51 0.75 15.80 -9.54
C ALA A 51 0.64 14.28 -9.61
N GLU A 52 1.72 13.61 -9.22
CA GLU A 52 1.86 12.17 -9.11
C GLU A 52 1.58 11.70 -7.68
N ARG A 53 0.87 10.58 -7.55
CA ARG A 53 0.62 9.98 -6.24
C ARG A 53 1.86 9.24 -5.76
N HIS A 54 2.46 9.80 -4.73
CA HIS A 54 3.51 9.16 -3.97
C HIS A 54 2.91 8.21 -2.94
N GLU A 55 3.32 6.95 -2.98
CA GLU A 55 2.94 5.94 -1.99
C GLU A 55 3.98 5.95 -0.86
N ILE A 56 3.55 6.25 0.37
CA ILE A 56 4.47 6.37 1.51
C ILE A 56 5.19 5.05 1.83
N TRP A 57 4.49 3.93 1.65
CA TRP A 57 5.09 2.61 1.62
C TRP A 57 5.02 2.05 0.19
N GLY A 58 6.19 1.93 -0.44
CA GLY A 58 6.35 1.36 -1.77
C GLY A 58 6.56 -0.16 -1.77
N GLY A 59 6.98 -0.70 -2.91
CA GLY A 59 7.33 -2.12 -3.04
C GLY A 59 6.16 -3.06 -2.73
N PRO A 60 6.36 -4.10 -1.89
CA PRO A 60 5.28 -5.03 -1.51
C PRO A 60 4.11 -4.36 -0.79
N ASP A 61 4.36 -3.30 -0.02
CA ASP A 61 3.35 -2.58 0.77
C ASP A 61 2.64 -1.47 -0.03
N ARG A 62 2.98 -1.29 -1.31
CA ARG A 62 2.31 -0.36 -2.23
C ARG A 62 0.79 -0.50 -2.20
N GLN A 63 0.29 -1.74 -2.19
CA GLN A 63 -1.15 -2.00 -2.20
C GLN A 63 -1.85 -1.45 -0.96
N LYS A 64 -1.22 -1.57 0.23
CA LYS A 64 -1.74 -1.00 1.47
C LYS A 64 -1.79 0.52 1.40
N SER A 65 -0.76 1.15 0.84
CA SER A 65 -0.75 2.61 0.65
C SER A 65 -1.93 3.09 -0.19
N ILE A 66 -2.32 2.33 -1.22
CA ILE A 66 -3.47 2.69 -2.07
C ILE A 66 -4.79 2.41 -1.37
N GLU A 67 -4.92 1.24 -0.73
CA GLU A 67 -6.15 0.82 -0.04
C GLU A 67 -6.50 1.73 1.14
N MET A 68 -5.50 2.11 1.94
CA MET A 68 -5.67 2.96 3.11
C MET A 68 -5.60 4.46 2.80
N GLY A 69 -5.25 4.83 1.57
CA GLY A 69 -5.08 6.22 1.16
C GLY A 69 -3.83 6.88 1.74
N PHE A 70 -2.79 6.12 2.07
CA PHE A 70 -1.48 6.64 2.48
C PHE A 70 -0.67 7.14 1.28
N GLN A 71 -1.21 8.18 0.65
CA GLN A 71 -0.68 8.76 -0.57
C GLN A 71 -0.63 10.27 -0.46
N VAL A 72 0.41 10.89 -1.04
CA VAL A 72 0.53 12.34 -1.17
C VAL A 72 0.76 12.71 -2.62
N ASP A 73 0.08 13.76 -3.08
CA ASP A 73 0.25 14.27 -4.44
C ASP A 73 1.47 15.19 -4.53
N LEU A 74 2.42 14.84 -5.39
CA LEU A 74 3.70 15.53 -5.56
C LEU A 74 3.98 15.85 -7.03
N CYS A 75 4.67 16.94 -7.33
CA CYS A 75 5.23 17.14 -8.65
C CYS A 75 6.29 16.07 -8.95
N SER A 76 6.54 15.77 -10.23
CA SER A 76 7.44 14.70 -10.66
C SER A 76 8.83 14.77 -10.02
N GLU A 77 9.38 15.97 -9.87
CA GLU A 77 10.69 16.22 -9.24
C GLU A 77 10.71 15.79 -7.77
N LEU A 78 9.73 16.25 -6.98
CA LEU A 78 9.63 15.89 -5.55
C LEU A 78 9.22 14.43 -5.38
N HIS A 79 8.40 13.90 -6.27
CA HIS A 79 8.01 12.49 -6.30
C HIS A 79 9.24 11.60 -6.48
N ALA A 80 10.08 11.89 -7.47
CA ALA A 80 11.31 11.16 -7.72
C ALA A 80 12.30 11.28 -6.55
N ARG A 81 12.45 12.49 -6.00
CA ARG A 81 13.33 12.76 -4.85
C ARG A 81 12.91 11.98 -3.60
N LEU A 82 11.62 11.99 -3.27
CA LEU A 82 11.09 11.24 -2.11
C LEU A 82 11.14 9.73 -2.34
N HIS A 83 10.84 9.27 -3.55
CA HIS A 83 10.97 7.86 -3.90
C HIS A 83 12.42 7.36 -3.81
N ALA A 84 13.38 8.15 -4.30
CA ALA A 84 14.81 7.82 -4.22
C ALA A 84 15.35 7.91 -2.79
N ASN A 85 14.68 8.67 -1.92
CA ASN A 85 15.11 8.90 -0.54
C ASN A 85 16.58 9.36 -0.46
N CYS A 86 16.98 10.19 -1.43
CA CYS A 86 18.38 10.41 -1.80
C CYS A 86 19.14 11.39 -0.90
N ASP A 87 18.44 12.27 -0.18
CA ASP A 87 19.04 13.28 0.67
C ASP A 87 18.33 13.40 2.02
N GLU A 88 18.91 14.21 2.92
CA GLU A 88 18.40 14.36 4.29
C GLU A 88 17.01 14.98 4.34
N TRP A 89 16.68 15.88 3.40
CA TRP A 89 15.32 16.40 3.29
C TRP A 89 14.35 15.28 2.95
N ALA A 90 14.65 14.47 1.93
CA ALA A 90 13.79 13.37 1.50
C ALA A 90 13.59 12.32 2.61
N LYS A 91 14.66 11.96 3.32
CA LYS A 91 14.59 11.04 4.47
C LYS A 91 13.72 11.58 5.59
N THR A 92 13.92 12.85 5.95
CA THR A 92 13.17 13.53 6.99
C THR A 92 11.69 13.63 6.60
N GLU A 93 11.40 14.02 5.37
CA GLU A 93 10.03 14.20 4.90
C GLU A 93 9.29 12.87 4.75
N ASN A 94 9.96 11.81 4.30
CA ASN A 94 9.41 10.46 4.31
C ASN A 94 9.06 10.00 5.74
N LEU A 95 9.91 10.29 6.72
CA LEU A 95 9.61 9.98 8.13
C LEU A 95 8.40 10.79 8.63
N LYS A 96 8.33 12.09 8.33
CA LYS A 96 7.18 12.94 8.67
C LYS A 96 5.88 12.38 8.09
N TRP A 97 5.86 11.98 6.83
CA TRP A 97 4.66 11.39 6.23
C TRP A 97 4.26 10.08 6.91
N LYS A 98 5.22 9.22 7.25
CA LYS A 98 4.95 7.97 7.98
C LYS A 98 4.32 8.24 9.35
N MET A 99 4.88 9.21 10.10
CA MET A 99 4.32 9.67 11.37
C MET A 99 2.92 10.26 11.19
N PHE A 100 2.73 11.12 10.19
CA PHE A 100 1.45 11.76 9.89
C PHE A 100 0.36 10.73 9.61
N PHE A 101 0.62 9.75 8.74
CA PHE A 101 -0.37 8.72 8.42
C PHE A 101 -0.63 7.77 9.60
N GLN A 102 0.37 7.50 10.43
CA GLN A 102 0.16 6.77 11.68
C GLN A 102 -0.79 7.54 12.62
N MET A 103 -0.52 8.82 12.88
CA MET A 103 -1.38 9.65 13.73
C MET A 103 -2.80 9.74 13.16
N GLN A 104 -2.94 9.99 11.86
CA GLN A 104 -4.26 10.06 11.21
C GLN A 104 -5.03 8.75 11.30
N TYR A 105 -4.35 7.61 11.14
CA TYR A 105 -4.97 6.30 11.27
C TYR A 105 -5.41 6.04 12.70
N GLU A 106 -4.52 6.21 13.68
CA GLU A 106 -4.81 5.99 15.10
C GLU A 106 -5.94 6.91 15.57
N GLN A 107 -5.90 8.19 15.19
CA GLN A 107 -6.93 9.17 15.54
C GLN A 107 -8.31 8.77 15.01
N LYS A 108 -8.42 8.32 13.75
CA LYS A 108 -9.70 7.83 13.20
C LYS A 108 -10.25 6.63 13.97
N LEU A 109 -9.39 5.72 14.41
CA LEU A 109 -9.81 4.59 15.23
C LEU A 109 -10.26 5.05 16.62
N ILE A 110 -9.53 5.99 17.24
CA ILE A 110 -9.90 6.57 18.53
C ILE A 110 -11.24 7.29 18.46
N GLU A 111 -11.48 8.05 17.39
CA GLU A 111 -12.76 8.73 17.12
C GLU A 111 -13.91 7.74 16.93
N SER A 112 -13.63 6.54 16.43
CA SER A 112 -14.63 5.45 16.36
C SER A 112 -14.85 4.71 17.68
N GLY A 113 -14.18 5.13 18.77
CA GLY A 113 -14.32 4.56 20.11
C GLY A 113 -13.30 3.48 20.47
N ILE A 114 -12.28 3.26 19.64
CA ILE A 114 -11.19 2.32 19.96
C ILE A 114 -10.24 2.98 20.95
N ARG A 115 -9.74 2.22 21.93
CA ARG A 115 -8.75 2.73 22.88
C ARG A 115 -7.42 3.04 22.19
N PRO A 116 -6.67 4.07 22.62
CA PRO A 116 -5.39 4.43 22.00
C PRO A 116 -4.39 3.26 21.90
N GLU A 117 -4.33 2.42 22.94
CA GLU A 117 -3.44 1.25 22.95
C GLU A 117 -3.80 0.26 21.84
N MET A 118 -5.09 -0.04 21.70
CA MET A 118 -5.60 -0.94 20.65
C MET A 118 -5.43 -0.34 19.25
N ALA A 119 -5.56 0.98 19.10
CA ALA A 119 -5.34 1.66 17.82
C ALA A 119 -3.87 1.51 17.37
N ARG A 120 -2.92 1.62 18.31
CA ARG A 120 -1.48 1.35 18.07
C ARG A 120 -1.23 -0.11 17.71
N GLU A 121 -1.89 -1.06 18.38
CA GLU A 121 -1.80 -2.48 18.02
C GLU A 121 -2.33 -2.74 16.60
N CYS A 122 -3.46 -2.12 16.22
CA CYS A 122 -3.98 -2.21 14.86
C CYS A 122 -3.01 -1.63 13.83
N TRP A 123 -2.34 -0.51 14.14
CA TRP A 123 -1.30 0.04 13.27
C TRP A 123 -0.13 -0.92 13.11
N MET A 124 0.36 -1.49 14.22
CA MET A 124 1.44 -2.47 14.21
C MET A 124 1.05 -3.74 13.42
N ALA A 125 -0.19 -4.20 13.50
CA ALA A 125 -0.69 -5.32 12.70
C ALA A 125 -0.73 -4.99 11.19
N LEU A 126 -1.05 -3.74 10.84
CA LEU A 126 -1.15 -3.28 9.45
C LEU A 126 0.21 -3.03 8.79
N ILE A 127 1.07 -2.27 9.47
CA ILE A 127 2.33 -1.73 8.93
C ILE A 127 3.56 -2.45 9.47
N GLY A 128 3.49 -3.08 10.64
CA GLY A 128 4.60 -3.81 11.25
C GLY A 128 5.67 -2.93 11.89
N ARG A 129 5.51 -1.61 11.91
CA ARG A 129 6.46 -0.67 12.51
C ARG A 129 5.78 0.55 13.11
N ASN A 130 6.27 0.97 14.28
CA ASN A 130 5.89 2.20 14.94
C ASN A 130 6.82 3.36 14.51
N TYR A 131 6.24 4.51 14.20
CA TYR A 131 6.94 5.75 13.84
C TYR A 131 6.72 6.89 14.85
N LEU A 132 5.85 6.68 15.86
CA LEU A 132 5.57 7.62 16.95
C LEU A 132 6.31 7.25 18.23
#